data_AF-A0A1F5EB97-F1
#
_entry.id   AF-A0A1F5EB97-F1
#
_cell.length_a   1.000
_cell.length_b   1.000
_cell.length_c   1.000
_cell.angle_alpha   90.00
_cell.angle_beta   90.00
_cell.angle_gamma   90.00
#
_symmetry.space_group_name_H-M   'P 1'
#
loop_
_entity.id
_entity.type
_entity.pdbx_description
1 polymer ?
#
loop_
_entity_poly.entity_id
_entity_poly.type
_entity_poly.pdbx_seq_one_letter_code
_entity_poly.pdbx_strand_id
1 'polypeptide(L)'
;MGFWGWLFGVSGHKKIDIDWLEIESRQRQIEALPKQGQLGYKQAIVEYDKLIDGLMKELITGTTFAERLKGLRAKFPKGLYSSLWKAHIKRNELVHDSGSYVADWELMDFMRSYRDSVSFLRSLSIR
;
A
#
# COMPACT_ATOMS: atom_id res chain seq x y z
N MET A 1 29.86 -28.74 -20.70
CA MET A 1 28.88 -27.64 -20.73
C MET A 1 27.53 -28.19 -20.29
N GLY A 2 27.08 -27.85 -19.08
CA GLY A 2 25.83 -28.36 -18.50
C GLY A 2 24.68 -27.40 -18.76
N PHE A 3 23.82 -27.73 -19.72
CA PHE A 3 22.64 -26.96 -20.15
C PHE A 3 21.46 -27.02 -19.14
N TRP A 4 21.60 -27.78 -18.04
CA TRP A 4 20.51 -28.06 -17.10
C TRP A 4 20.58 -27.28 -15.77
N GLY A 5 21.58 -26.43 -15.57
CA GLY A 5 21.76 -25.65 -14.32
C GLY A 5 20.89 -24.38 -14.19
N TRP A 6 20.08 -24.02 -15.20
CA TRP A 6 19.36 -22.74 -15.24
C TRP A 6 17.87 -22.83 -14.84
N LEU A 7 17.28 -24.03 -14.76
CA LEU A 7 15.84 -24.19 -14.47
C LEU A 7 15.48 -24.24 -12.97
N PHE A 8 16.46 -24.31 -12.09
CA PHE A 8 16.26 -24.21 -10.64
C PHE A 8 17.06 -23.06 -10.08
N GLY A 9 16.78 -21.86 -10.59
CA GLY A 9 17.19 -20.62 -9.96
C GLY A 9 16.73 -20.65 -8.51
N VAL A 10 17.71 -20.85 -7.61
CA VAL A 10 17.59 -20.72 -6.17
C VAL A 10 16.86 -19.40 -5.92
N SER A 11 15.59 -19.48 -5.55
CA SER A 11 14.86 -18.33 -5.00
C SER A 11 15.44 -18.11 -3.60
N GLY A 12 16.65 -17.56 -3.55
CA GLY A 12 17.18 -16.98 -2.35
C GLY A 12 16.14 -15.96 -1.90
N HIS A 13 15.49 -16.21 -0.77
CA HIS A 13 14.64 -15.23 -0.12
C HIS A 13 15.48 -13.97 0.06
N LYS A 14 15.33 -13.01 -0.86
CA LYS A 14 16.00 -11.72 -0.76
C LYS A 14 15.49 -11.13 0.55
N LYS A 15 16.40 -10.97 1.52
CA LYS A 15 16.05 -10.36 2.80
C LYS A 15 15.46 -9.00 2.49
N ILE A 16 14.17 -8.84 2.79
CA ILE A 16 13.45 -7.60 2.56
C ILE A 16 14.05 -6.58 3.50
N ASP A 17 14.82 -5.64 2.96
CA ASP A 17 15.43 -4.55 3.71
C ASP A 17 14.59 -3.29 3.48
N ILE A 18 13.49 -3.19 4.23
CA ILE A 18 12.64 -1.99 4.21
C ILE A 18 13.23 -1.00 5.23
N ASP A 19 13.62 0.18 4.75
CA ASP A 19 13.95 1.31 5.62
C ASP A 19 12.68 1.89 6.26
N TRP A 20 12.33 1.38 7.44
CA TRP A 20 11.15 1.82 8.18
C TRP A 20 11.22 3.28 8.63
N LEU A 21 12.42 3.85 8.79
CA LEU A 21 12.57 5.26 9.14
C LEU A 21 12.16 6.14 7.94
N GLU A 22 12.55 5.74 6.73
CA GLU A 22 12.10 6.39 5.49
C GLU A 22 10.57 6.28 5.34
N ILE A 23 10.00 5.10 5.57
CA ILE A 23 8.54 4.88 5.49
C ILE A 23 7.80 5.79 6.48
N GLU A 24 8.26 5.88 7.73
CA GLU A 24 7.66 6.76 8.75
C GLU A 24 7.81 8.25 8.41
N SER A 25 8.94 8.65 7.82
CA SER A 25 9.13 10.01 7.30
C SER A 25 8.13 10.31 6.18
N ARG A 26 7.96 9.38 5.24
CA ARG A 26 7.03 9.53 4.12
C ARG A 26 5.57 9.55 4.58
N GLN A 27 5.18 8.73 5.56
CA GLN A 27 3.83 8.80 6.16
C GLN A 27 3.56 10.19 6.73
N ARG A 28 4.51 10.77 7.47
CA ARG A 28 4.36 12.13 8.03
C ARG A 28 4.19 13.20 6.94
N GLN A 29 4.91 13.09 5.84
CA GLN A 29 4.76 14.00 4.70
C GLN A 29 3.38 13.88 4.06
N ILE A 30 2.90 12.65 3.85
CA ILE A 30 1.57 12.37 3.29
C ILE A 30 0.47 12.90 4.21
N GLU A 31 0.57 12.68 5.52
CA GLU A 31 -0.40 13.13 6.52
C GLU A 31 -0.45 14.66 6.70
N ALA A 32 0.55 15.38 6.19
CA ALA A 32 0.54 16.84 6.16
C ALA A 32 -0.20 17.43 4.94
N LEU A 33 -0.37 16.66 3.86
CA LEU A 33 -1.01 17.10 2.62
C LEU A 33 -2.45 17.60 2.80
N PRO A 34 -3.30 16.99 3.67
CA PRO A 34 -4.67 17.46 3.86
C PRO A 34 -4.81 18.93 4.25
N LYS A 35 -3.76 19.55 4.82
CA LYS A 35 -3.75 20.99 5.14
C LYS A 35 -3.92 21.90 3.90
N GLN A 36 -3.73 21.36 2.70
CA GLN A 36 -3.88 22.05 1.43
C GLN A 36 -5.31 21.95 0.85
N GLY A 37 -6.28 21.47 1.65
CA GLY A 37 -7.67 21.30 1.24
C GLY A 37 -7.87 20.11 0.30
N GLN A 38 -8.88 20.18 -0.57
CA GLN A 38 -9.32 19.03 -1.39
C GLN A 38 -8.25 18.47 -2.31
N LEU A 39 -7.38 19.31 -2.90
CA LEU A 39 -6.26 18.82 -3.70
C LEU A 39 -5.31 17.97 -2.84
N GLY A 40 -5.03 18.46 -1.62
CA GLY A 40 -4.23 17.75 -0.62
C GLY A 40 -4.87 16.43 -0.18
N TYR A 41 -6.20 16.36 -0.10
CA TYR A 41 -6.92 15.14 0.26
C TYR A 41 -6.72 14.07 -0.80
N LYS A 42 -6.91 14.44 -2.07
CA LYS A 42 -6.70 13.54 -3.21
C LYS A 42 -5.26 13.07 -3.27
N GLN A 43 -4.32 14.00 -3.13
CA GLN A 43 -2.90 13.67 -3.15
C GLN A 43 -2.51 12.75 -1.98
N ALA A 44 -3.05 12.98 -0.79
CA ALA A 44 -2.79 12.13 0.37
C ALA A 44 -3.23 10.68 0.13
N ILE A 45 -4.44 10.47 -0.39
CA ILE A 45 -4.96 9.14 -0.69
C ILE A 45 -4.12 8.44 -1.77
N VAL A 46 -3.78 9.15 -2.84
CA VAL A 46 -2.96 8.61 -3.94
C VAL A 46 -1.57 8.21 -3.47
N GLU A 47 -0.90 9.06 -2.70
CA GLU A 47 0.46 8.79 -2.23
C GLU A 47 0.50 7.68 -1.17
N TYR A 48 -0.51 7.58 -0.31
CA TYR A 48 -0.59 6.49 0.67
C TYR A 48 -0.85 5.14 0.00
N ASP A 49 -1.75 5.09 -0.99
CA ASP A 49 -2.01 3.87 -1.77
C ASP A 49 -0.73 3.40 -2.48
N LYS A 50 0.04 4.32 -3.06
CA LYS A 50 1.37 4.03 -3.66
C LYS A 50 2.37 3.52 -2.62
N LEU A 51 2.42 4.12 -1.42
CA LEU A 51 3.30 3.68 -0.34
C LEU A 51 3.01 2.23 0.06
N ILE A 52 1.74 1.90 0.26
CA ILE A 52 1.30 0.54 0.60
C ILE A 52 1.58 -0.42 -0.55
N ASP A 53 1.33 -0.01 -1.80
CA ASP A 53 1.69 -0.82 -2.97
C ASP A 53 3.18 -1.18 -2.98
N GLY A 54 4.05 -0.20 -2.69
CA GLY A 54 5.49 -0.39 -2.57
C GLY A 54 5.85 -1.41 -1.50
N LEU A 55 5.26 -1.30 -0.30
CA LEU A 55 5.47 -2.27 0.77
C LEU A 55 4.99 -3.68 0.39
N MET A 56 3.84 -3.80 -0.27
CA MET A 56 3.32 -5.10 -0.71
C MET A 56 4.19 -5.72 -1.81
N LYS A 57 4.82 -4.92 -2.69
CA LYS A 57 5.73 -5.41 -3.74
C LYS A 57 6.94 -6.14 -3.16
N GLU A 58 7.44 -5.71 -2.01
CA GLU A 58 8.55 -6.40 -1.35
C GLU A 58 8.11 -7.76 -0.78
N LEU A 59 6.83 -7.93 -0.45
CA LEU A 59 6.30 -9.11 0.22
C LEU A 59 5.73 -10.16 -0.74
N ILE A 60 5.21 -9.75 -1.90
CA ILE A 60 4.53 -10.65 -2.84
C ILE A 60 4.67 -10.18 -4.29
N THR A 61 4.71 -11.14 -5.22
CA THR A 61 4.67 -10.86 -6.65
C THR A 61 3.26 -10.47 -7.09
N GLY A 62 3.19 -9.71 -8.19
CA GLY A 62 1.93 -9.25 -8.78
C GLY A 62 2.17 -8.04 -9.64
N THR A 63 1.26 -7.74 -10.56
CA THR A 63 1.38 -6.61 -11.49
C THR A 63 0.68 -5.40 -10.89
N THR A 64 -0.54 -5.60 -10.40
CA THR A 64 -1.41 -4.54 -9.87
C THR A 64 -1.48 -4.54 -8.35
N PHE A 65 -1.87 -3.40 -7.77
CA PHE A 65 -2.18 -3.31 -6.34
C PHE A 65 -3.21 -4.37 -5.93
N ALA A 66 -4.27 -4.52 -6.73
CA ALA A 66 -5.36 -5.45 -6.47
C ALA A 66 -4.88 -6.91 -6.43
N GLU A 67 -3.98 -7.31 -7.34
CA GLU A 67 -3.37 -8.64 -7.32
C GLU A 67 -2.55 -8.87 -6.06
N ARG A 68 -1.66 -7.92 -5.71
CA ARG A 68 -0.82 -8.03 -4.51
C ARG A 68 -1.67 -8.11 -3.23
N LEU A 69 -2.68 -7.25 -3.11
CA LEU A 69 -3.61 -7.28 -1.97
C LEU A 69 -4.39 -8.59 -1.91
N LYS A 70 -4.89 -9.12 -3.04
CA LYS A 70 -5.54 -10.43 -3.09
C LYS A 70 -4.59 -11.56 -2.69
N GLY A 71 -3.33 -11.53 -3.12
CA GLY A 71 -2.33 -12.51 -2.73
C GLY A 71 -2.03 -12.49 -1.22
N LEU A 72 -2.13 -11.32 -0.58
CA LEU A 72 -1.98 -11.17 0.87
C LEU A 72 -3.29 -11.37 1.66
N ARG A 73 -4.42 -11.66 0.99
CA ARG A 73 -5.75 -11.74 1.63
C ARG A 73 -5.80 -12.67 2.83
N ALA A 74 -5.17 -13.84 2.74
CA ALA A 74 -5.16 -14.82 3.83
C ALA A 74 -4.37 -14.34 5.06
N LYS A 75 -3.46 -13.37 4.89
CA LYS A 75 -2.69 -12.80 5.99
C LYS A 75 -3.42 -11.62 6.65
N PHE A 76 -4.12 -10.81 5.86
CA PHE A 76 -4.81 -9.62 6.37
C PHE A 76 -6.02 -9.97 7.26
N PRO A 77 -6.23 -9.24 8.38
CA PRO A 77 -7.50 -9.23 9.07
C PRO A 77 -8.64 -8.83 8.12
N LYS A 78 -9.76 -9.55 8.14
CA LYS A 78 -10.88 -9.36 7.20
C LYS A 78 -11.38 -7.90 7.14
N GLY A 79 -11.50 -7.25 8.30
CA GLY A 79 -11.92 -5.85 8.38
C GLY A 79 -10.92 -4.90 7.72
N LEU A 80 -9.63 -5.07 8.03
CA LEU A 80 -8.55 -4.25 7.46
C LEU A 80 -8.43 -4.42 5.95
N TYR A 81 -8.54 -5.66 5.45
CA TYR A 81 -8.58 -5.94 4.01
C TYR A 81 -9.71 -5.17 3.32
N SER A 82 -10.93 -5.23 3.87
CA SER A 82 -12.09 -4.56 3.30
C SER A 82 -11.94 -3.05 3.31
N SER A 83 -11.43 -2.47 4.40
CA SER A 83 -11.18 -1.03 4.49
C SER A 83 -10.12 -0.55 3.50
N LEU A 84 -9.00 -1.29 3.38
CA LEU A 84 -7.94 -0.96 2.43
C LEU A 84 -8.43 -1.09 0.97
N TRP A 85 -9.23 -2.12 0.67
CA TRP A 85 -9.84 -2.29 -0.65
C TRP A 85 -10.77 -1.13 -1.01
N LYS A 86 -11.59 -0.64 -0.06
CA LYS A 86 -12.43 0.55 -0.27
C LYS A 86 -11.59 1.80 -0.54
N ALA A 87 -10.52 2.02 0.23
CA ALA A 87 -9.61 3.13 0.02
C ALA A 87 -8.94 3.08 -1.37
N HIS A 88 -8.55 1.89 -1.82
CA HIS A 88 -8.01 1.67 -3.17
C HIS A 88 -9.03 2.00 -4.28
N ILE A 89 -10.30 1.61 -4.12
CA ILE A 89 -11.36 1.98 -5.06
C ILE A 89 -11.51 3.50 -5.11
N LYS A 90 -11.54 4.18 -3.96
CA LYS A 90 -11.60 5.64 -3.93
C LYS A 90 -10.42 6.24 -4.66
N ARG A 91 -9.21 5.75 -4.42
CA ARG A 91 -8.02 6.22 -5.14
C ARG A 91 -8.20 6.14 -6.66
N ASN A 92 -8.80 5.06 -7.17
CA ASN A 92 -9.06 4.92 -8.61
C ASN A 92 -10.08 5.94 -9.10
N GLU A 93 -11.18 6.15 -8.37
CA GLU A 93 -12.14 7.22 -8.65
C GLU A 93 -11.44 8.60 -8.72
N LEU A 94 -10.60 8.92 -7.75
CA LEU A 94 -9.93 10.24 -7.66
C LEU A 94 -8.98 10.54 -8.82
N VAL A 95 -8.38 9.50 -9.42
CA VAL A 95 -7.45 9.64 -10.56
C VAL A 95 -8.21 9.71 -11.89
N HIS A 96 -9.35 9.05 -12.00
CA HIS A 96 -10.11 8.97 -13.25
C HIS A 96 -11.20 10.02 -13.39
N ASP A 97 -11.78 10.50 -12.28
CA ASP A 97 -12.84 11.49 -12.25
C ASP A 97 -12.31 12.84 -11.74
N SER A 98 -12.25 13.84 -12.62
CA SER A 98 -11.81 15.20 -12.29
C SER A 98 -12.76 15.93 -11.34
N GLY A 99 -14.05 15.58 -11.34
CA GLY A 99 -15.08 16.14 -10.46
C GLY A 99 -15.17 15.45 -9.10
N SER A 100 -14.37 14.41 -8.89
CA SER A 100 -14.37 13.64 -7.64
C SER A 100 -14.09 14.51 -6.41
N TYR A 101 -14.66 14.12 -5.28
CA TYR A 101 -14.54 14.83 -4.01
C TYR A 101 -14.32 13.83 -2.88
N VAL A 102 -13.62 14.26 -1.83
CA VAL A 102 -13.38 13.46 -0.64
C VAL A 102 -13.91 14.21 0.57
N ALA A 103 -14.89 13.63 1.25
CA ALA A 103 -15.39 14.22 2.49
C ALA A 103 -14.37 14.06 3.63
N ASP A 104 -14.40 14.96 4.62
CA ASP A 104 -13.45 14.92 5.74
C ASP A 104 -13.49 13.58 6.51
N TRP A 105 -14.70 13.07 6.77
CA TRP A 105 -14.88 11.80 7.46
C TRP A 105 -14.35 10.61 6.65
N GLU A 106 -14.54 10.65 5.33
CA GLU A 106 -14.06 9.63 4.41
C GLU A 106 -12.53 9.64 4.36
N LEU A 107 -11.91 10.83 4.33
CA LEU A 107 -10.46 10.98 4.44
C LEU A 107 -9.95 10.38 5.76
N MET A 108 -10.58 10.71 6.89
CA MET A 108 -10.18 10.19 8.21
C MET A 108 -10.21 8.66 8.27
N ASP A 109 -11.25 8.05 7.70
CA ASP A 109 -11.40 6.59 7.63
C ASP A 109 -10.32 5.96 6.76
N PHE A 110 -10.02 6.54 5.59
CA PHE A 110 -8.95 6.03 4.72
C PHE A 110 -7.57 6.21 5.35
N MET A 111 -7.28 7.36 5.95
CA MET A 111 -6.01 7.59 6.64
C MET A 111 -5.80 6.60 7.80
N ARG A 112 -6.87 6.28 8.54
CA ARG A 112 -6.83 5.22 9.56
C ARG A 112 -6.53 3.86 8.94
N SER A 113 -7.30 3.46 7.92
CA SER A 113 -7.11 2.18 7.24
C SER A 113 -5.69 2.03 6.69
N TYR A 114 -5.12 3.11 6.18
CA TYR A 114 -3.79 3.13 5.62
C TYR A 114 -2.70 2.98 6.70
N ARG A 115 -2.80 3.70 7.82
CA ARG A 115 -1.89 3.53 8.97
C ARG A 115 -1.92 2.11 9.52
N ASP A 116 -3.11 1.55 9.68
CA ASP A 116 -3.31 0.19 10.18
C ASP A 116 -2.70 -0.83 9.21
N SER A 117 -2.83 -0.57 7.90
CA SER A 117 -2.24 -1.42 6.85
C SER A 117 -0.71 -1.37 6.87
N VAL A 118 -0.09 -0.19 6.98
CA VAL A 118 1.37 -0.08 7.09
C VAL A 118 1.88 -0.80 8.34
N SER A 119 1.21 -0.59 9.48
CA SER A 119 1.56 -1.25 10.75
C SER A 119 1.46 -2.77 10.63
N PHE A 120 0.41 -3.26 9.97
CA PHE A 120 0.24 -4.68 9.70
C PHE A 120 1.34 -5.23 8.77
N LEU A 121 1.64 -4.55 7.66
CA LEU A 121 2.70 -4.97 6.74
C LEU A 121 4.08 -4.98 7.41
N ARG A 122 4.36 -4.02 8.29
CA ARG A 122 5.55 -4.03 9.15
C ARG A 122 5.61 -5.28 10.01
N SER A 123 4.50 -5.67 10.63
CA SER A 123 4.43 -6.88 11.45
C SER A 123 4.68 -8.18 10.66
N LEU A 124 4.44 -8.18 9.35
CA LEU A 124 4.77 -9.30 8.46
C LEU A 124 6.26 -9.33 8.09
N SER A 125 6.93 -8.19 8.02
CA SER A 125 8.35 -8.09 7.63
C SER A 125 9.33 -8.48 8.73
N ILE A 126 8.89 -8.45 10.00
CA ILE A 126 9.72 -8.75 11.17
C ILE A 126 9.70 -10.25 11.51
N ARG A 127 8.84 -11.04 10.86
CA ARG A 127 8.70 -12.50 11.05
C ARG A 127 9.47 -13.26 9.98
#